data_AF-A0A2P6RRZ0-F1
#
_entry.id   AF-A0A2P6RRZ0-F1
#
_cell.length_a   1.000
_cell.length_b   1.000
_cell.length_c   1.000
_cell.angle_alpha   90.00
_cell.angle_beta   90.00
_cell.angle_gamma   90.00
#
_symmetry.space_group_name_H-M   'P 1'
#
loop_
_entity.id
_entity.type
_entity.pdbx_description
1 polymer ?
#
loop_
_entity_poly.entity_id
_entity_poly.type
_entity_poly.pdbx_seq_one_letter_code
_entity_poly.pdbx_strand_id
1 'polypeptide(L)' 'MHLVLRLSDLQEINVRTNCGKEFTFHVERGKDVGYVKQKIAKNSKEFVDLEEQEVVLDGKR' A
#
# COMPACT_ATOMS: atom_id res chain seq x y z
N MET A 1 -15.41 4.95 24.99
CA MET A 1 -14.39 4.79 23.93
C MET A 1 -15.14 4.74 22.61
N HIS A 2 -14.96 5.71 21.72
CA HIS A 2 -15.62 5.72 20.40
C HIS A 2 -14.55 5.77 19.31
N LEU A 3 -14.64 4.85 18.35
CA LEU A 3 -13.82 4.84 17.14
C LEU A 3 -14.60 5.59 16.05
N VAL A 4 -14.04 6.69 15.54
CA VAL A 4 -14.61 7.44 14.43
C VAL A 4 -13.75 7.20 13.20
N LEU A 5 -14.34 6.63 12.14
CA LEU A 5 -13.69 6.36 10.86
C LEU A 5 -14.27 7.30 9.80
N ARG A 6 -13.40 7.99 9.06
CA ARG A 6 -13.81 8.80 7.90
C ARG A 6 -13.30 8.14 6.64
N LEU A 7 -14.21 7.60 5.84
CA LEU A 7 -13.86 6.92 4.59
C LEU A 7 -13.28 7.87 3.54
N SER A 8 -13.58 9.19 3.62
CA SER A 8 -12.98 10.22 2.77
C SER A 8 -11.46 10.27 2.85
N ASP A 9 -10.91 9.86 3.99
CA ASP A 9 -9.48 9.97 4.29
C ASP A 9 -8.73 8.72 3.83
N LEU A 10 -9.46 7.68 3.42
CA LEU A 10 -8.91 6.44 2.89
C LEU A 10 -8.94 6.46 1.36
N GLN A 11 -7.86 5.97 0.77
CA GLN A 11 -7.70 5.74 -0.65
C GLN A 11 -7.40 4.27 -0.87
N GLU A 12 -8.07 3.69 -1.85
CA GLU A 12 -7.76 2.34 -2.32
C GLU A 12 -6.57 2.41 -3.29
N ILE A 13 -5.62 1.49 -3.13
CA ILE A 13 -4.53 1.25 -4.07
C ILE A 13 -4.49 -0.22 -4.46
N ASN A 14 -4.13 -0.47 -5.71
CA ASN A 14 -3.91 -1.83 -6.22
C ASN A 14 -2.40 -2.06 -6.40
N VAL A 15 -1.93 -3.17 -5.84
CA VAL A 15 -0.53 -3.60 -5.87
C VAL A 15 -0.46 -4.91 -6.62
N ARG A 16 0.32 -4.95 -7.70
CA ARG A 16 0.60 -6.18 -8.46
C ARG A 16 2.04 -6.62 -8.19
N THR A 17 2.22 -7.88 -7.85
CA THR A 17 3.56 -8.49 -7.70
C THR A 17 4.16 -8.88 -9.04
N ASN A 18 5.47 -9.14 -9.07
CA ASN A 18 6.16 -9.67 -10.25
C ASN A 18 5.60 -11.03 -10.74
N CYS A 19 5.03 -11.84 -9.84
CA CYS A 19 4.38 -13.11 -10.16
C CYS A 19 2.91 -12.95 -10.59
N GLY A 20 2.43 -11.71 -10.75
CA GLY A 20 1.09 -11.41 -11.25
C GLY A 20 -0.02 -11.50 -10.20
N LYS A 21 0.31 -11.65 -8.91
CA LYS A 21 -0.69 -11.59 -7.84
C LYS A 21 -1.10 -10.14 -7.61
N GLU A 22 -2.38 -9.92 -7.41
CA GLU A 22 -2.95 -8.59 -7.16
C GLU A 22 -3.50 -8.49 -5.75
N PHE A 23 -3.29 -7.34 -5.13
CA PHE A 23 -3.70 -7.03 -3.78
C PHE A 23 -4.28 -5.63 -3.73
N THR A 24 -5.33 -5.47 -2.92
CA THR A 24 -5.98 -4.19 -2.71
C THR A 24 -5.73 -3.72 -1.28
N PHE A 25 -5.18 -2.52 -1.13
CA PHE A 25 -4.89 -1.93 0.17
C PHE A 25 -5.60 -0.59 0.35
N HIS A 26 -6.00 -0.31 1.58
CA HIS A 26 -6.52 1.00 1.97
C HIS A 26 -5.41 1.79 2.67
N VAL A 27 -5.08 2.95 2.13
CA VAL A 27 -4.05 3.87 2.65
C VAL A 27 -4.67 5.21 3.00
N GLU A 28 -4.10 5.91 3.98
CA GLU A 28 -4.50 7.27 4.30
C GLU A 28 -4.04 8.24 3.21
N ARG A 29 -4.93 9.15 2.78
CA ARG A 29 -4.59 10.22 1.83
C ARG A 29 -3.53 11.15 2.41
N GLY A 30 -2.64 11.64 1.54
CA GLY A 30 -1.59 12.60 1.92
C GLY A 30 -0.36 11.99 2.61
N LYS A 31 -0.27 10.66 2.68
CA LYS A 31 0.93 9.95 3.14
C LYS A 31 1.92 9.73 2.00
N ASP A 32 3.19 9.58 2.35
CA ASP A 32 4.27 9.31 1.39
C ASP A 32 4.38 7.83 0.99
N VAL A 33 5.24 7.56 0.02
CA VAL A 33 5.51 6.21 -0.50
C VAL A 33 6.12 5.29 0.57
N GLY A 34 6.89 5.83 1.51
CA GLY A 34 7.48 5.06 2.60
C GLY A 34 6.42 4.47 3.53
N TYR A 35 5.40 5.26 3.87
CA TYR A 35 4.22 4.80 4.60
C TYR A 35 3.51 3.67 3.83
N VAL A 36 3.31 3.83 2.53
CA VAL A 36 2.63 2.82 1.69
C VAL A 36 3.42 1.50 1.70
N LYS A 37 4.74 1.54 1.49
CA LYS A 37 5.62 0.37 1.57
C LYS A 37 5.51 -0.34 2.93
N GLN A 38 5.53 0.42 4.02
CA GLN A 38 5.37 -0.15 5.36
C GLN A 38 3.98 -0.79 5.56
N LYS A 39 2.92 -0.18 5.02
CA LYS A 39 1.55 -0.71 5.11
C LYS A 39 1.43 -2.04 4.35
N ILE A 40 2.03 -2.15 3.17
CA ILE A 40 2.06 -3.38 2.38
C ILE A 40 2.83 -4.46 3.16
N ALA A 41 4.06 -4.17 3.60
CA ALA A 41 4.89 -5.13 4.33
C ALA A 41 4.25 -5.63 5.65
N LYS A 42 3.52 -4.76 6.37
CA LYS A 42 2.81 -5.16 7.61
C LYS A 42 1.61 -6.06 7.35
N ASN A 43 0.85 -5.81 6.29
CA ASN A 43 -0.41 -6.51 6.01
C ASN A 43 -0.22 -7.77 5.17
N SER A 44 0.96 -7.98 4.60
CA SER A 44 1.22 -9.11 3.72
C SER A 44 2.56 -9.75 4.03
N LYS A 45 2.50 -10.97 4.56
CA LYS A 45 3.69 -11.79 4.89
C LYS A 45 4.55 -12.11 3.66
N GLU A 46 4.00 -11.98 2.46
CA GLU A 46 4.72 -12.16 1.18
C GLU A 46 5.59 -10.95 0.79
N PHE A 47 5.48 -9.81 1.48
CA PHE A 47 6.11 -8.54 1.09
C PHE A 47 7.12 -8.02 2.13
N VAL A 48 7.69 -8.93 2.92
CA VAL A 48 8.54 -8.61 4.09
C VAL A 48 9.95 -8.15 3.69
N ASP A 49 10.43 -8.52 2.49
CA ASP A 49 11.65 -7.97 1.91
C ASP A 49 11.38 -6.58 1.30
N LEU A 50 11.56 -5.56 2.15
CA LEU A 50 11.38 -4.15 1.82
C LEU A 50 12.42 -3.61 0.82
N GLU A 51 13.58 -4.28 0.68
CA GLU A 51 14.70 -3.80 -0.15
C GLU A 51 14.47 -4.01 -1.65
N GLU A 52 13.58 -4.92 -2.06
CA GLU A 52 13.33 -5.24 -3.48
C GLU A 52 12.05 -4.63 -4.08
N GLN A 53 11.31 -3.82 -3.31
CA GLN A 53 10.04 -3.26 -3.79
C GLN A 53 10.23 -1.98 -4.61
N GLU A 54 10.15 -2.13 -5.93
CA GLU A 54 9.91 -1.04 -6.88
C GLU A 54 8.44 -0.58 -6.83
N VAL A 55 8.21 0.73 -6.79
CA VAL A 55 6.88 1.34 -6.86
C VAL A 55 6.82 2.13 -8.17
N VAL A 56 5.80 1.85 -8.99
CA VAL A 56 5.57 2.54 -10.26
C VAL A 56 4.25 3.27 -10.17
N LEU A 57 4.25 4.59 -10.41
CA LEU A 57 3.05 5.43 -10.44
C LEU A 57 2.81 5.88 -11.88
N ASP A 58 1.64 5.56 -12.44
CA ASP A 58 1.26 5.92 -13.82
C ASP A 58 2.30 5.52 -14.88
N GLY A 59 2.95 4.36 -14.70
CA GLY A 59 3.99 3.88 -15.60
C GLY A 59 5.32 4.62 -15.50
N LYS A 60 5.48 5.55 -14.56
CA LYS A 60 6.75 6.19 -14.23
C LYS A 60 7.38 5.53 -13.00
N ARG A 61 8.64 5.15 -13.17
CA ARG A 61 9.54 4.71 -12.10
C ARG A 61 9.93 5.90 -11.22
#